data_AF-A0A653C6X8-F1
#
_entry.id   AF-A0A653C6X8-F1
#
_cell.length_a   1.000
_cell.length_b   1.000
_cell.length_c   1.000
_cell.angle_alpha   90.00
_cell.angle_beta   90.00
_cell.angle_gamma   90.00
#
_symmetry.space_group_name_H-M   'P 1'
#
loop_
_entity.id
_entity.type
_entity.pdbx_description
1 polymer ?
#
loop_
_entity_poly.entity_id
_entity_poly.type
_entity_poly.pdbx_seq_one_letter_code
_entity_poly.pdbx_strand_id
1 'polypeptide(L)'
;MSNFIPDFKSGPLDFYRKRATFAWKKLKVFVETEDIVKYQFEVYRALRDHPSFNVDKKELSTFDGQRKVATMQALAHASIKQLSLIDNMHNLKIPSYGTRIMMQVSPGSTIKYFVRDELFSTAIMNMGTEKHMELVNAAQEGK
;
A
#
# COMPACT_ATOMS: atom_id res chain seq x y z
N MET A 1 5.83 -2.84 24.75
CA MET A 1 4.98 -2.05 23.83
C MET A 1 5.68 -1.66 22.51
N SER A 2 6.76 -2.33 22.07
CA SER A 2 7.36 -2.04 20.74
C SER A 2 8.21 -3.18 20.16
N ASN A 3 8.06 -4.41 20.66
CA ASN A 3 8.96 -5.53 20.35
C ASN A 3 8.76 -6.08 18.92
N PHE A 4 7.71 -5.66 18.23
CA PHE A 4 7.42 -6.04 16.83
C PHE A 4 8.08 -5.10 15.80
N ILE A 5 8.66 -3.97 16.24
CA ILE A 5 9.38 -3.04 15.38
C ILE A 5 10.86 -3.46 15.34
N PRO A 6 11.39 -3.93 14.19
CA PRO A 6 12.79 -4.33 14.09
C PRO A 6 13.73 -3.14 14.28
N ASP A 7 14.92 -3.40 14.81
CA ASP A 7 15.98 -2.39 14.84
C ASP A 7 16.52 -2.11 13.44
N PHE A 8 17.01 -0.89 13.25
CA PHE A 8 17.71 -0.54 12.02
C PHE A 8 18.98 -1.37 11.89
N LYS A 9 19.33 -1.74 10.66
CA LYS A 9 20.65 -2.30 10.36
C LYS A 9 21.73 -1.30 10.75
N SER A 10 22.83 -1.82 11.29
CA SER A 10 23.98 -1.00 11.63
C SER A 10 24.58 -0.36 10.37
N GLY A 11 25.09 0.87 10.51
CA GLY A 11 25.65 1.62 9.39
C GLY A 11 26.11 3.03 9.77
N PRO A 12 26.51 3.85 8.78
CA PRO A 12 27.11 5.16 9.01
C PRO A 12 26.19 6.16 9.73
N LEU A 13 24.87 5.91 9.71
CA LEU A 13 23.89 6.71 10.42
C LEU A 13 23.75 6.37 11.91
N ASP A 14 24.37 5.30 12.39
CA ASP A 14 24.26 4.87 13.80
C ASP A 14 24.80 5.89 14.77
N PHE A 15 25.87 6.60 14.40
CA PHE A 15 26.42 7.69 15.18
C PHE A 15 25.34 8.73 15.52
N TYR A 16 24.50 9.09 14.54
CA TYR A 16 23.42 10.04 14.74
C TYR A 16 22.23 9.41 15.48
N ARG A 17 21.83 8.18 15.13
CA ARG A 17 20.71 7.48 15.78
C ARG A 17 20.94 7.29 17.29
N LYS A 18 22.18 6.99 17.70
CA LYS A 18 22.56 6.80 19.12
C LYS A 18 22.50 8.09 19.94
N ARG A 19 22.48 9.27 19.31
CA ARG A 19 22.38 10.57 20.01
C ARG A 19 20.94 10.93 20.37
N ALA A 20 19.95 10.16 19.92
CA ALA A 20 18.56 10.38 20.29
C ALA A 20 18.38 10.16 21.80
N THR A 21 17.80 11.16 22.48
CA THR A 21 17.52 11.12 23.93
C THR A 21 16.18 10.48 24.26
N PHE A 22 15.46 9.95 23.26
CA PHE A 22 14.17 9.30 23.41
C PHE A 22 14.12 7.98 22.63
N ALA A 23 13.25 7.07 23.06
CA ALA A 23 13.01 5.81 22.37
C ALA A 23 12.15 6.04 21.12
N TRP A 24 12.78 6.11 19.93
CA TRP A 24 12.08 6.37 18.67
C TRP A 24 10.93 5.39 18.36
N LYS A 25 11.07 4.12 18.79
CA LYS A 25 10.00 3.11 18.63
C LYS A 25 8.75 3.49 19.43
N LYS A 26 8.93 4.02 20.66
CA LYS A 26 7.82 4.53 21.47
C LYS A 26 7.21 5.78 20.84
N LEU A 27 8.03 6.69 20.31
CA LEU A 27 7.54 7.87 19.59
C LEU A 27 6.67 7.47 18.38
N LYS A 28 7.10 6.49 17.57
CA LYS A 28 6.33 6.02 16.41
C LYS A 28 4.96 5.45 16.82
N VAL A 29 4.92 4.60 17.85
CA VAL A 29 3.66 4.06 18.39
C VAL A 29 2.80 5.17 18.99
N PHE A 30 3.40 6.16 19.65
CA PHE A 30 2.66 7.30 20.20
C PHE A 30 1.99 8.16 19.12
N VAL A 31 2.69 8.41 18.00
CA VAL A 31 2.16 9.24 16.90
C VAL A 31 1.10 8.49 16.07
N GLU A 32 1.31 7.21 15.79
CA GLU A 32 0.50 6.48 14.79
C GLU A 32 -0.44 5.44 15.39
N THR A 33 -0.29 5.06 16.67
CA THR A 33 -0.93 3.92 17.36
C THR A 33 -0.35 2.53 17.00
N GLU A 34 -0.44 1.57 17.94
CA GLU A 34 0.26 0.28 17.82
C GLU A 34 -0.26 -0.59 16.66
N ASP A 35 -1.58 -0.60 16.48
CA ASP A 35 -2.31 -1.26 15.39
C ASP A 35 -1.88 -0.75 14.00
N ILE A 36 -1.77 0.56 13.82
CA ILE A 36 -1.34 1.14 12.55
C ILE A 36 0.12 0.84 12.27
N VAL A 37 0.99 0.89 13.29
CA VAL A 37 2.40 0.55 13.09
C VAL A 37 2.55 -0.93 12.71
N LYS A 38 1.79 -1.84 13.34
CA LYS A 38 1.75 -3.26 12.93
C LYS A 38 1.31 -3.41 11.48
N TYR A 39 0.19 -2.79 11.13
CA TYR A 39 -0.34 -2.80 9.77
C TYR A 39 0.70 -2.33 8.73
N GLN A 40 1.36 -1.19 8.99
CA GLN A 40 2.43 -0.68 8.10
C GLN A 40 3.52 -1.74 7.87
N PHE A 41 3.99 -2.40 8.93
CA PHE A 41 5.02 -3.43 8.82
C PHE A 41 4.55 -4.65 8.03
N GLU A 42 3.30 -5.07 8.20
CA GLU A 42 2.71 -6.18 7.44
C GLU A 42 2.58 -5.85 5.95
N VAL A 43 2.12 -4.64 5.61
CA VAL A 43 2.06 -4.18 4.21
C VAL A 43 3.46 -4.10 3.60
N TYR A 44 4.44 -3.46 4.27
CA TYR A 44 5.81 -3.39 3.74
C TYR A 44 6.44 -4.76 3.56
N ARG A 45 6.13 -5.73 4.43
CA ARG A 45 6.58 -7.11 4.27
C ARG A 45 5.92 -7.77 3.06
N ALA A 46 4.60 -7.68 2.95
CA ALA A 46 3.85 -8.23 1.83
C ALA A 46 4.36 -7.67 0.49
N LEU A 47 4.60 -6.36 0.40
CA LEU A 47 5.14 -5.72 -0.79
C LEU A 47 6.57 -6.20 -1.09
N ARG A 48 7.45 -6.27 -0.09
CA ARG A 48 8.84 -6.73 -0.29
C ARG A 48 8.89 -8.17 -0.80
N ASP A 49 8.03 -9.03 -0.27
CA ASP A 49 8.05 -10.45 -0.58
C ASP A 49 7.31 -10.74 -1.91
N HIS A 50 6.49 -9.80 -2.40
CA HIS A 50 5.72 -9.98 -3.63
C HIS A 50 6.57 -9.73 -4.89
N PRO A 51 6.68 -10.71 -5.82
CA PRO A 51 7.57 -10.62 -7.00
C PRO A 51 7.37 -9.38 -7.87
N SER A 52 6.12 -8.95 -8.09
CA SER A 52 5.80 -7.75 -8.89
C SER A 52 6.41 -6.44 -8.36
N PHE A 53 6.86 -6.40 -7.11
CA PHE A 53 7.51 -5.24 -6.50
C PHE A 53 9.04 -5.37 -6.46
N ASN A 54 9.59 -6.52 -6.85
CA ASN A 54 11.03 -6.77 -7.02
C ASN A 54 11.44 -6.58 -8.49
N VAL A 55 11.36 -5.33 -8.94
CA VAL A 55 11.51 -4.95 -10.36
C VAL A 55 12.98 -4.69 -10.72
N ASP A 56 13.39 -5.15 -11.90
CA ASP A 56 14.69 -4.78 -12.47
C ASP A 56 14.74 -3.28 -12.80
N LYS A 57 15.77 -2.59 -12.28
CA LYS A 57 16.01 -1.17 -12.55
C LYS A 57 16.16 -0.86 -14.04
N LYS A 58 16.61 -1.83 -14.85
CA LYS A 58 16.69 -1.70 -16.31
C LYS A 58 15.31 -1.57 -16.95
N GLU A 59 14.31 -2.30 -16.47
CA GLU A 59 12.93 -2.16 -16.97
C GLU A 59 12.40 -0.74 -16.71
N LEU A 60 12.77 -0.14 -15.57
CA LEU A 60 12.36 1.21 -15.19
C LEU A 60 13.06 2.33 -15.97
N SER A 61 14.07 2.03 -16.80
CA SER A 61 14.81 3.05 -17.55
C SER A 61 14.06 3.55 -18.79
N THR A 62 12.98 2.89 -19.20
CA THR A 62 12.15 3.30 -20.34
C THR A 62 10.71 3.58 -19.89
N PHE A 63 10.02 4.46 -20.62
CA PHE A 63 8.62 4.77 -20.32
C PHE A 63 7.72 3.54 -20.49
N ASP A 64 7.97 2.71 -21.50
CA ASP A 64 7.21 1.48 -21.74
C ASP A 64 7.37 0.48 -20.59
N GLY A 65 8.61 0.28 -20.12
CA GLY A 65 8.88 -0.57 -18.98
C GLY A 65 8.24 -0.03 -17.69
N GLN A 66 8.28 1.28 -17.45
CA GLN A 66 7.55 1.90 -16.32
C GLN A 66 6.03 1.65 -16.41
N ARG A 67 5.42 1.80 -17.59
CA ARG A 67 3.99 1.53 -17.80
C ARG A 67 3.64 0.06 -17.57
N LYS A 68 4.48 -0.84 -18.05
CA LYS A 68 4.34 -2.29 -17.87
C LYS A 68 4.43 -2.66 -16.38
N VAL A 69 5.46 -2.17 -15.68
CA VAL A 69 5.64 -2.36 -14.24
C VAL A 69 4.45 -1.83 -13.45
N ALA A 70 4.01 -0.60 -13.72
CA ALA A 70 2.86 -0.02 -13.05
C ALA A 70 1.59 -0.86 -13.23
N THR A 71 1.40 -1.44 -14.43
CA THR A 71 0.25 -2.32 -14.71
C THR A 71 0.35 -3.65 -13.95
N MET A 72 1.53 -4.29 -13.94
CA MET A 72 1.74 -5.53 -13.17
C MET A 72 1.54 -5.31 -11.67
N GLN A 73 2.04 -4.20 -11.13
CA GLN A 73 1.89 -3.86 -9.72
C GLN A 73 0.45 -3.47 -9.36
N ALA A 74 -0.30 -2.82 -10.25
CA ALA A 74 -1.71 -2.53 -10.04
C ALA A 74 -2.58 -3.81 -9.99
N LEU A 75 -2.23 -4.82 -10.79
CA LEU A 75 -2.86 -6.14 -10.71
C LEU A 75 -2.47 -6.87 -9.41
N ALA A 76 -1.20 -6.80 -9.02
CA ALA A 76 -0.73 -7.38 -7.75
C ALA A 76 -1.32 -6.69 -6.52
N HIS A 77 -1.64 -5.40 -6.59
CA HIS A 77 -2.30 -4.68 -5.51
C HIS A 77 -3.60 -5.39 -5.10
N ALA A 78 -4.43 -5.78 -6.08
CA ALA A 78 -5.68 -6.48 -5.85
C ALA A 78 -5.51 -7.87 -5.20
N SER A 79 -4.35 -8.52 -5.33
CA SER A 79 -4.08 -9.83 -4.72
C SER A 79 -3.48 -9.76 -3.30
N ILE A 80 -3.04 -8.57 -2.85
CA ILE A 80 -2.44 -8.41 -1.52
C ILE A 80 -3.56 -8.19 -0.49
N LYS A 81 -3.81 -9.21 0.33
CA LYS A 81 -4.85 -9.18 1.37
C LYS A 81 -4.78 -7.97 2.29
N GLN A 82 -3.59 -7.55 2.68
CA GLN A 82 -3.39 -6.39 3.57
C GLN A 82 -3.84 -5.06 2.94
N LEU A 83 -4.00 -5.01 1.62
CA LEU A 83 -4.46 -3.82 0.91
C LEU A 83 -5.95 -3.87 0.55
N SER A 84 -6.64 -4.98 0.83
CA SER A 84 -8.08 -5.12 0.62
C SER A 84 -8.85 -4.07 1.44
N LEU A 85 -9.66 -3.25 0.78
CA LEU A 85 -10.49 -2.26 1.45
C LEU A 85 -11.47 -2.93 2.43
N ILE A 86 -12.18 -3.95 1.96
CA ILE A 86 -13.25 -4.64 2.70
C ILE A 86 -12.71 -5.29 3.97
N ASP A 87 -11.59 -6.01 3.87
CA ASP A 87 -10.99 -6.71 5.03
C ASP A 87 -10.51 -5.72 6.12
N ASN A 88 -10.20 -4.49 5.72
CA ASN A 88 -9.65 -3.46 6.59
C ASN A 88 -10.68 -2.44 7.10
N MET A 89 -11.97 -2.58 6.77
CA MET A 89 -13.03 -1.65 7.22
C MET A 89 -13.25 -1.66 8.74
N HIS A 90 -12.74 -2.65 9.46
CA HIS A 90 -12.78 -2.70 10.93
C HIS A 90 -12.04 -1.53 11.60
N ASN A 91 -11.13 -0.86 10.89
CA ASN A 91 -10.47 0.37 11.34
C ASN A 91 -10.31 1.34 10.17
N LEU A 92 -11.13 2.39 10.15
CA LEU A 92 -11.19 3.37 9.06
C LEU A 92 -9.87 4.10 8.77
N LYS A 93 -8.90 4.08 9.71
CA LYS A 93 -7.57 4.63 9.45
C LYS A 93 -6.76 3.73 8.52
N ILE A 94 -6.92 2.40 8.61
CA ILE A 94 -6.08 1.44 7.89
C ILE A 94 -6.10 1.67 6.38
N PRO A 95 -7.25 1.79 5.69
CA PRO A 95 -7.28 2.05 4.25
C PRO A 95 -6.50 3.31 3.86
N SER A 96 -6.62 4.40 4.63
CA SER A 96 -5.88 5.64 4.40
C SER A 96 -4.37 5.44 4.51
N TYR A 97 -3.91 4.71 5.53
CA TYR A 97 -2.50 4.36 5.66
C TYR A 97 -2.03 3.43 4.54
N GLY A 98 -2.84 2.47 4.10
CA GLY A 98 -2.56 1.59 2.97
C GLY A 98 -2.32 2.39 1.69
N THR A 99 -3.24 3.30 1.35
CA THR A 99 -3.08 4.23 0.22
C THR A 99 -1.81 5.08 0.36
N ARG A 100 -1.53 5.60 1.57
CA ARG A 100 -0.35 6.43 1.83
C ARG A 100 0.96 5.66 1.65
N ILE A 101 1.01 4.40 2.04
CA ILE A 101 2.17 3.52 1.81
C ILE A 101 2.34 3.26 0.31
N MET A 102 1.26 2.91 -0.38
CA MET A 102 1.29 2.58 -1.80
C MET A 102 1.73 3.78 -2.65
N MET A 103 1.28 4.99 -2.33
CA MET A 103 1.74 6.22 -2.97
C MET A 103 3.24 6.50 -2.75
N GLN A 104 3.83 6.07 -1.63
CA GLN A 104 5.26 6.21 -1.37
C GLN A 104 6.10 5.15 -2.08
N VAL A 105 5.59 3.92 -2.19
CA VAL A 105 6.34 2.78 -2.75
C VAL A 105 6.19 2.69 -4.26
N SER A 106 4.97 2.82 -4.78
CA SER A 106 4.68 2.73 -6.22
C SER A 106 3.49 3.62 -6.61
N PRO A 107 3.71 4.94 -6.77
CA PRO A 107 2.63 5.88 -7.09
C PRO A 107 1.95 5.59 -8.44
N GLY A 108 2.72 5.21 -9.47
CA GLY A 108 2.17 4.93 -10.79
C GLY A 108 1.22 3.73 -10.81
N SER A 109 1.54 2.66 -10.07
CA SER A 109 0.64 1.52 -9.94
C SER A 109 -0.58 1.84 -9.07
N THR A 110 -0.38 2.64 -8.02
CA THR A 110 -1.45 3.07 -7.12
C THR A 110 -2.52 3.83 -7.88
N ILE A 111 -2.14 4.87 -8.64
CA ILE A 111 -3.08 5.65 -9.46
C ILE A 111 -3.77 4.76 -10.50
N LYS A 112 -3.04 3.84 -11.14
CA LYS A 112 -3.61 2.94 -12.14
C LYS A 112 -4.67 1.99 -11.54
N TYR A 113 -4.40 1.44 -10.35
CA TYR A 113 -5.39 0.66 -9.59
C TYR A 113 -6.58 1.52 -9.18
N PHE A 114 -6.34 2.70 -8.60
CA PHE A 114 -7.42 3.58 -8.17
C PHE A 114 -8.34 3.99 -9.31
N VAL A 115 -7.80 4.34 -10.48
CA VAL A 115 -8.63 4.73 -11.63
C VAL A 115 -9.41 3.53 -12.19
N ARG A 116 -8.80 2.34 -12.25
CA ARG A 116 -9.42 1.13 -12.80
C ARG A 116 -10.49 0.55 -11.87
N ASP A 117 -10.13 0.27 -10.63
CA ASP A 117 -10.94 -0.56 -9.71
C ASP A 117 -11.84 0.28 -8.81
N GLU A 118 -11.32 1.39 -8.28
CA GLU A 118 -11.99 2.18 -7.25
C GLU A 118 -12.84 3.30 -7.84
N LEU A 119 -12.28 4.15 -8.71
CA LEU A 119 -12.95 5.34 -9.23
C LEU A 119 -14.15 4.98 -10.10
N PHE A 120 -14.00 3.99 -10.98
CA PHE A 120 -15.09 3.51 -11.84
C PHE A 120 -16.27 2.99 -11.01
N SER A 121 -15.99 2.04 -10.10
CA SER A 121 -16.99 1.44 -9.23
C SER A 121 -17.66 2.47 -8.33
N THR A 122 -16.87 3.35 -7.70
CA THR A 122 -17.36 4.37 -6.77
C THR A 122 -18.20 5.45 -7.47
N ALA A 123 -17.83 5.85 -8.69
CA ALA A 123 -18.62 6.79 -9.48
C ALA A 123 -20.01 6.22 -9.79
N ILE A 124 -20.08 4.94 -10.18
CA ILE A 124 -21.35 4.27 -10.46
C ILE A 124 -22.15 4.06 -9.17
N MET A 125 -21.53 3.65 -8.06
CA MET A 125 -22.24 3.47 -6.79
C MET A 125 -22.84 4.79 -6.26
N ASN A 126 -22.15 5.92 -6.43
CA ASN A 126 -22.59 7.21 -5.90
C ASN A 126 -23.56 7.95 -6.83
N MET A 127 -23.46 7.78 -8.15
CA MET A 127 -24.24 8.55 -9.14
C MET A 127 -25.20 7.69 -9.97
N GLY A 128 -25.08 6.37 -9.88
CA GLY A 128 -25.87 5.42 -10.64
C GLY A 128 -27.19 5.04 -9.96
N THR A 129 -27.83 4.02 -10.54
CA THR A 129 -29.03 3.38 -10.00
C THR A 129 -28.73 1.90 -9.81
N GLU A 130 -29.62 1.16 -9.14
CA GLU A 130 -29.48 -0.29 -8.91
C GLU A 130 -29.23 -1.09 -10.21
N LYS A 131 -29.77 -0.61 -11.35
CA LYS A 131 -29.55 -1.22 -12.68
C LYS A 131 -28.08 -1.25 -13.10
N HIS A 132 -27.24 -0.36 -12.58
CA HIS A 132 -25.81 -0.31 -12.93
C HIS A 132 -24.94 -1.19 -12.03
N MET A 133 -25.52 -1.86 -11.03
CA MET A 133 -24.74 -2.73 -10.12
C MET A 133 -24.12 -3.94 -10.83
N GLU A 134 -24.70 -4.39 -11.94
CA GLU A 134 -24.10 -5.43 -12.77
C GLU A 134 -22.72 -5.03 -13.31
N LEU A 135 -22.51 -3.74 -13.64
CA LEU A 135 -21.23 -3.22 -14.12
C LEU A 135 -20.20 -3.15 -13.00
N VAL A 136 -20.64 -2.79 -11.79
CA VAL A 136 -19.77 -2.75 -10.60
C VAL A 136 -19.29 -4.16 -10.25
N ASN A 137 -20.20 -5.14 -10.23
CA ASN A 137 -19.85 -6.53 -9.94
C ASN A 137 -18.92 -7.10 -11.02
N ALA A 138 -19.18 -6.85 -12.31
CA ALA A 138 -18.30 -7.26 -13.39
C ALA A 138 -16.89 -6.68 -13.26
N ALA A 139 -16.79 -5.38 -12.95
CA ALA A 139 -15.50 -4.72 -12.75
C ALA A 139 -14.73 -5.28 -11.55
N GLN A 140 -15.40 -5.58 -10.43
CA GLN A 140 -14.78 -6.22 -9.26
C GLN A 140 -14.30 -7.64 -9.54
N GLU A 141 -14.96 -8.35 -10.46
CA GLU A 141 -14.54 -9.67 -10.95
C GLU A 141 -13.46 -9.59 -12.05
N GLY A 142 -13.06 -8.38 -12.48
CA GLY A 142 -12.07 -8.15 -13.52
C GLY A 142 -12.55 -8.48 -14.94
N LYS A 143 -13.86 -8.38 -15.19
CA LYS A 143 -14.51 -8.63 -16.50
C LYS A 143 -14.71 -7.36 -17.31
#